data_AF-A0A0B7ATQ8-F1
#
_entry.id   AF-A0A0B7ATQ8-F1
#
_cell.length_a   1.000
_cell.length_b   1.000
_cell.length_c   1.000
_cell.angle_alpha   90.00
_cell.angle_beta   90.00
_cell.angle_gamma   90.00
#
_symmetry.space_group_name_H-M   'P 1'
#
loop_
_entity.id
_entity.type
_entity.pdbx_description
1 polymer ?
#
loop_
_entity_poly.entity_id
_entity_poly.type
_entity_poly.pdbx_seq_one_letter_code
_entity_poly.pdbx_strand_id
1 'polypeptide(L)'
;MHPFISVSIITSIILLSGILTDGSTIYRDYMQKREKLISDDNSLRIGGKLVLTPDEKIVSDIFMKEKIRLMEESRLNLTVYTPSISFFLSKPLIDNSTLLRLIKQMPKGAALHLHDISVTSLDWLVKNATYNEYVYMCVRTDNLIDFHVFKSPPSVQTVTGNL
;
A
#
# COMPACT_ATOMS: atom_id res chain seq x y z
N MET A 1 45.14 59.02 2.72
CA MET A 1 44.55 57.75 3.20
C MET A 1 43.28 57.30 2.45
N HIS A 2 42.63 58.13 1.62
CA HIS A 2 41.39 57.75 0.92
C HIS A 2 41.46 56.77 -0.28
N PRO A 3 42.51 56.70 -1.12
CA PRO A 3 42.47 55.85 -2.33
C PRO A 3 42.60 54.36 -2.03
N PHE A 4 43.31 53.98 -0.97
CA PHE A 4 43.48 52.57 -0.58
C PHE A 4 42.20 51.94 -0.03
N ILE A 5 41.34 52.74 0.61
CA ILE A 5 40.04 52.29 1.13
C ILE A 5 39.07 52.02 -0.04
N SER A 6 39.08 52.87 -1.06
CA SER A 6 38.23 52.72 -2.25
C SER A 6 38.58 51.46 -3.06
N VAL A 7 39.87 51.19 -3.30
CA VAL A 7 40.30 50.00 -4.05
C VAL A 7 39.98 48.70 -3.30
N SER A 8 40.19 48.68 -1.98
CA SER A 8 39.87 47.51 -1.14
C SER A 8 38.37 47.20 -1.11
N ILE A 9 37.52 48.23 -1.08
CA ILE A 9 36.06 48.07 -1.16
C ILE A 9 35.66 47.52 -2.53
N ILE A 10 36.22 48.04 -3.62
CA ILE A 10 35.91 47.59 -4.98
C ILE A 10 36.34 46.12 -5.17
N THR A 11 37.55 45.74 -4.73
CA THR A 11 38.01 44.34 -4.82
C THR A 11 37.17 43.41 -3.96
N SER A 12 36.73 43.87 -2.77
CA SER A 12 35.84 43.09 -1.90
C SER A 12 34.45 42.90 -2.51
N ILE A 13 33.92 43.92 -3.19
CA ILE A 13 32.65 43.83 -3.92
C ILE A 13 32.75 42.88 -5.12
N ILE A 14 33.87 42.90 -5.86
CA ILE A 14 34.11 42.00 -7.00
C ILE A 14 34.30 40.54 -6.54
N LEU A 15 35.03 40.31 -5.44
CA LEU A 15 35.18 38.99 -4.83
C LEU A 15 33.83 38.46 -4.31
N LEU A 16 33.05 39.30 -3.64
CA LEU A 16 31.72 38.94 -3.14
C LEU A 16 30.74 38.64 -4.28
N SER A 17 30.76 39.42 -5.37
CA SER A 17 29.90 39.16 -6.53
C SER A 17 30.30 37.89 -7.29
N GLY A 18 31.59 37.57 -7.39
CA GLY A 18 32.09 36.31 -7.93
C GLY A 18 31.62 35.09 -7.11
N ILE A 19 31.76 35.14 -5.78
CA ILE A 19 31.32 34.05 -4.89
C ILE A 19 29.80 33.85 -4.94
N LEU A 20 29.02 34.93 -5.00
CA LEU A 20 27.55 34.86 -5.08
C LEU A 20 27.05 34.30 -6.42
N THR A 21 27.75 34.60 -7.53
CA THR A 21 27.40 34.08 -8.86
C THR A 21 27.77 32.60 -8.99
N ASP A 22 28.91 32.16 -8.48
CA ASP A 22 29.30 30.74 -8.44
C ASP A 22 28.40 29.91 -7.52
N GLY A 23 28.05 30.43 -6.33
CA GLY A 23 27.11 29.76 -5.44
C GLY A 23 25.71 29.59 -6.06
N SER A 24 25.24 30.59 -6.80
CA SER A 24 23.95 30.54 -7.52
C SER A 24 23.96 29.53 -8.67
N THR A 25 25.06 29.43 -9.42
CA THR A 25 25.19 28.47 -10.52
C THR A 25 25.28 27.02 -10.02
N ILE A 26 26.06 26.77 -8.96
CA ILE A 26 26.15 25.45 -8.31
C ILE A 26 24.78 25.04 -7.74
N TYR A 27 24.07 25.95 -7.08
CA TYR A 27 22.73 25.68 -6.56
C TYR A 27 21.75 25.33 -7.69
N ARG A 28 21.76 26.08 -8.80
CA ARG A 28 20.89 25.80 -9.96
C ARG A 28 21.19 24.45 -10.60
N ASP A 29 22.47 24.12 -10.82
CA ASP A 29 22.88 22.81 -11.37
C ASP A 29 22.46 21.66 -10.46
N TYR A 30 22.67 21.80 -9.14
CA TYR A 30 22.18 20.84 -8.15
C TYR A 30 20.66 20.66 -8.22
N MET A 31 19.89 21.75 -8.24
CA MET A 31 18.43 21.68 -8.29
C MET A 31 17.93 21.05 -9.60
N GLN A 32 18.58 21.33 -10.72
CA GLN A 32 18.26 20.68 -12.01
C GLN A 32 18.54 19.18 -11.99
N LYS A 33 19.70 18.77 -11.44
CA LYS A 33 20.04 17.34 -11.28
C LYS A 33 19.06 16.65 -10.34
N ARG A 34 18.69 17.29 -9.23
CA ARG A 34 17.70 16.77 -8.28
C ARG A 34 16.33 16.59 -8.93
N GLU A 35 15.84 17.60 -9.64
CA GLU A 35 14.56 17.54 -10.33
C GLU A 35 14.56 16.45 -11.41
N LYS A 36 15.67 16.35 -12.16
CA LYS A 36 15.86 15.28 -13.13
C LYS A 36 15.78 13.90 -12.47
N LEU A 37 16.46 13.67 -11.36
CA LEU A 37 16.41 12.39 -10.64
C LEU A 37 14.99 12.06 -10.15
N ILE A 38 14.26 13.04 -9.63
CA ILE A 38 12.87 12.84 -9.18
C ILE A 38 11.94 12.55 -10.36
N SER A 39 12.11 13.27 -11.47
CA SER A 39 11.32 13.05 -12.69
C SER A 39 11.60 11.67 -13.29
N ASP A 40 12.88 11.29 -13.40
CA ASP A 40 13.31 9.99 -13.88
C ASP A 40 12.72 8.87 -13.00
N ASP A 41 12.85 8.97 -11.67
CA ASP A 41 12.28 7.99 -10.73
C ASP A 41 10.75 7.88 -10.87
N ASN A 42 10.04 9.01 -10.89
CA ASN A 42 8.57 9.01 -11.08
C ASN A 42 8.16 8.34 -12.40
N SER A 43 8.94 8.52 -13.47
CA SER A 43 8.65 7.92 -14.78
C SER A 43 8.92 6.41 -14.85
N LEU A 44 9.84 5.91 -14.01
CA LEU A 44 10.22 4.49 -13.95
C LEU A 44 9.27 3.65 -13.09
N ARG A 45 8.49 4.28 -12.22
CA ARG A 45 7.50 3.59 -11.40
C ARG A 45 6.39 2.97 -12.25
N ILE A 46 5.75 1.94 -11.70
CA ILE A 46 4.61 1.28 -12.35
C ILE A 46 3.53 2.33 -12.66
N GLY A 47 3.14 2.43 -13.92
CA GLY A 47 2.16 3.41 -14.39
C GLY A 47 2.68 4.85 -14.54
N GLY A 48 3.97 5.13 -14.28
CA GLY A 48 4.55 6.48 -14.28
C GLY A 48 4.52 7.21 -15.62
N LYS A 49 4.31 6.49 -16.73
CA LYS A 49 4.17 7.04 -18.08
C LYS A 49 2.72 7.14 -18.56
N LEU A 50 1.74 6.75 -17.74
CA LEU A 50 0.32 6.89 -18.08
C LEU A 50 -0.06 8.37 -18.09
N VAL A 51 -0.72 8.80 -19.16
CA VAL A 51 -1.21 10.17 -19.29
C VAL A 51 -2.65 10.19 -18.81
N LEU A 52 -2.89 10.87 -17.68
CA LEU A 52 -4.22 11.01 -17.09
C LEU A 52 -5.01 12.14 -17.77
N THR A 53 -6.28 11.85 -18.07
CA THR A 53 -7.29 12.84 -18.45
C THR A 53 -7.59 13.83 -17.31
N PRO A 54 -8.25 14.97 -17.58
CA PRO A 54 -8.65 15.91 -16.53
C PRO A 54 -9.47 15.27 -15.40
N ASP A 55 -10.43 14.40 -15.74
CA ASP A 55 -11.28 13.73 -14.74
C ASP A 55 -10.47 12.72 -13.91
N GLU A 56 -9.58 11.95 -14.54
CA GLU A 56 -8.68 11.03 -13.83
C GLU A 56 -7.72 11.75 -12.89
N LYS A 57 -7.27 12.97 -13.23
CA LYS A 57 -6.46 13.81 -12.34
C LYS A 57 -7.25 14.21 -11.08
N ILE A 58 -8.51 14.61 -11.23
CA ILE A 58 -9.38 14.93 -10.08
C ILE A 58 -9.51 13.72 -9.16
N VAL A 59 -9.77 12.54 -9.73
CA VAL A 59 -9.87 11.30 -8.94
C VAL A 59 -8.52 10.94 -8.30
N SER A 60 -7.42 11.06 -9.02
CA SER A 60 -6.06 10.83 -8.51
C SER A 60 -5.76 11.72 -7.30
N ASP A 61 -6.13 13.00 -7.35
CA ASP A 61 -5.92 13.95 -6.25
C ASP A 61 -6.71 13.55 -5.00
N ILE A 62 -7.94 13.06 -5.15
CA ILE A 62 -8.75 12.53 -4.05
C ILE A 62 -8.07 11.30 -3.42
N PHE A 63 -7.62 10.35 -4.24
CA PHE A 63 -6.90 9.16 -3.75
C PHE A 63 -5.61 9.52 -3.02
N MET A 64 -4.82 10.43 -3.59
CA MET A 64 -3.55 10.87 -3.00
C MET A 64 -3.76 11.63 -1.69
N LYS A 65 -4.81 12.45 -1.60
CA LYS A 65 -5.18 13.13 -0.35
C LYS A 65 -5.50 12.13 0.76
N GLU A 66 -6.33 11.11 0.50
CA GLU A 66 -6.66 10.10 1.51
C GLU A 66 -5.46 9.23 1.88
N LYS A 67 -4.61 8.88 0.90
CA LYS A 67 -3.36 8.15 1.15
C LYS A 67 -2.44 8.95 2.07
N ILE A 68 -2.17 10.21 1.75
CA ILE A 68 -1.28 11.08 2.53
C ILE A 68 -1.86 11.29 3.93
N ARG A 69 -3.17 11.52 4.07
CA ARG A 69 -3.83 11.65 5.36
C ARG A 69 -3.56 10.45 6.27
N LEU A 70 -3.77 9.23 5.76
CA LEU A 70 -3.53 8.00 6.54
C LEU A 70 -2.05 7.81 6.92
N MET A 71 -1.12 8.15 6.03
CA MET A 71 0.32 8.07 6.31
C MET A 71 0.76 9.10 7.37
N GLU A 72 0.28 10.34 7.24
CA GLU A 72 0.64 11.44 8.12
C GLU A 72 -0.01 11.32 9.50
N GLU A 73 -1.23 10.79 9.61
CA GLU A 73 -1.85 10.46 10.90
C GLU A 73 -0.96 9.52 11.72
N SER A 74 -0.43 8.46 11.10
CA SER A 74 0.50 7.55 11.77
C SER A 74 1.83 8.22 12.11
N ARG A 75 2.36 9.07 11.22
CA ARG A 75 3.65 9.74 11.41
C ARG A 75 3.61 10.81 12.52
N LEU A 76 2.56 11.62 12.56
CA LEU A 76 2.43 12.78 13.45
C LEU A 76 1.84 12.41 14.80
N ASN A 77 0.81 11.56 14.81
CA ASN A 77 0.08 11.23 16.04
C ASN A 77 0.58 9.94 16.69
N LEU A 78 1.64 9.31 16.13
CA LEU A 78 2.17 8.01 16.54
C LEU A 78 1.08 6.92 16.56
N THR A 79 0.04 7.07 15.75
CA THR A 79 -0.99 6.05 15.59
C THR A 79 -0.48 4.92 14.72
N VAL A 80 -1.13 3.76 14.82
CA VAL A 80 -0.74 2.56 14.09
C VAL A 80 -0.75 2.80 12.59
N TYR A 81 0.40 2.57 11.94
CA TYR A 81 0.48 2.46 10.49
C TYR A 81 0.01 1.07 10.07
N THR A 82 -1.21 0.99 9.52
CA THR A 82 -1.88 -0.30 9.25
C THR A 82 -1.06 -1.30 8.42
N PRO A 83 -0.23 -0.90 7.44
CA PRO A 83 0.61 -1.84 6.69
C PRO A 83 1.81 -2.39 7.46
N SER A 84 2.20 -1.82 8.62
CA SER A 84 3.38 -2.27 9.38
C SER A 84 3.07 -3.27 10.50
N ILE A 85 1.82 -3.71 10.64
CA ILE A 85 1.40 -4.68 11.65
C ILE A 85 0.69 -5.87 11.00
N SER A 86 0.53 -6.97 11.75
CA SER A 86 -0.18 -8.16 11.27
C SER A 86 -1.56 -7.83 10.74
N PHE A 87 -1.93 -8.45 9.61
CA PHE A 87 -3.22 -8.25 8.96
C PHE A 87 -4.42 -8.53 9.89
N PHE A 88 -4.31 -9.50 10.79
CA PHE A 88 -5.39 -9.81 11.74
C PHE A 88 -5.72 -8.63 12.66
N LEU A 89 -4.72 -7.80 12.99
CA LEU A 89 -4.89 -6.62 13.82
C LEU A 89 -5.26 -5.38 12.99
N SER A 90 -4.70 -5.23 11.79
CA SER A 90 -4.95 -4.06 10.94
C SER A 90 -6.25 -4.13 10.14
N LYS A 91 -6.78 -5.33 9.87
CA LYS A 91 -8.02 -5.53 9.11
C LYS A 91 -9.19 -4.63 9.54
N PRO A 92 -9.59 -4.55 10.82
CA PRO A 92 -10.71 -3.69 11.22
C PRO A 92 -10.44 -2.20 10.96
N LEU A 93 -9.18 -1.75 11.05
CA LEU A 93 -8.78 -0.37 10.75
C LEU A 93 -8.83 -0.10 9.23
N ILE A 94 -8.32 -1.05 8.44
CA ILE A 94 -8.33 -1.00 6.97
C ILE A 94 -9.77 -0.99 6.44
N ASP A 95 -10.64 -1.85 6.98
CA ASP A 95 -12.05 -1.98 6.59
C ASP A 95 -12.84 -0.67 6.80
N ASN A 96 -12.48 0.11 7.83
CA ASN A 96 -13.11 1.41 8.12
C ASN A 96 -12.50 2.59 7.31
N SER A 97 -11.39 2.37 6.61
CA SER A 97 -10.70 3.45 5.90
C SER A 97 -11.46 3.95 4.67
N THR A 98 -11.46 5.27 4.46
CA THR A 98 -11.98 5.89 3.22
C THR A 98 -11.24 5.38 1.99
N LEU A 99 -9.92 5.19 2.10
CA LEU A 99 -9.09 4.71 1.02
C LEU A 99 -9.53 3.32 0.52
N LEU A 100 -9.83 2.37 1.43
CA LEU A 100 -10.34 1.06 1.00
C LEU A 100 -11.71 1.17 0.32
N ARG A 101 -12.60 2.06 0.77
CA ARG A 101 -13.89 2.29 0.10
C ARG A 101 -13.70 2.76 -1.34
N LEU A 102 -12.75 3.66 -1.59
CA LEU A 102 -12.40 4.10 -2.94
C LEU A 102 -11.81 2.95 -3.78
N ILE A 103 -10.87 2.18 -3.23
CA ILE A 103 -10.25 1.02 -3.93
C ILE A 103 -11.29 -0.06 -4.27
N LYS A 104 -12.32 -0.26 -3.43
CA LYS A 104 -13.40 -1.21 -3.68
C LYS A 104 -14.20 -0.84 -4.93
N GLN A 105 -14.37 0.44 -5.24
CA GLN A 105 -15.10 0.93 -6.42
C GLN A 105 -14.31 0.78 -7.73
N MET A 106 -12.98 0.59 -7.66
CA MET A 106 -12.16 0.44 -8.85
C MET A 106 -12.41 -0.90 -9.57
N PRO A 107 -12.52 -0.90 -10.91
CA PRO A 107 -12.46 -2.13 -11.71
C PRO A 107 -11.02 -2.68 -11.68
N LYS A 108 -10.78 -3.72 -10.87
CA LYS A 108 -9.44 -4.29 -10.62
C LYS A 108 -8.93 -5.21 -11.75
N GLY A 109 -9.70 -5.40 -12.81
CA GLY A 109 -9.39 -6.37 -13.86
C GLY A 109 -9.69 -7.80 -13.39
N ALA A 110 -8.68 -8.67 -13.38
CA ALA A 110 -8.82 -10.10 -13.09
C ALA A 110 -7.99 -10.54 -11.86
N ALA A 111 -8.47 -11.56 -11.16
CA ALA A 111 -7.72 -12.25 -10.12
C ALA A 111 -6.94 -13.42 -10.74
N LEU A 112 -5.62 -13.25 -10.91
CA LEU A 112 -4.77 -14.19 -11.66
C LEU A 112 -4.06 -15.23 -10.78
N HIS A 113 -4.13 -15.10 -9.45
CA HIS A 113 -3.50 -16.01 -8.51
C HIS A 113 -4.47 -16.29 -7.35
N LEU A 114 -5.13 -17.44 -7.40
CA LEU A 114 -6.12 -17.92 -6.43
C LEU A 114 -5.97 -19.42 -6.26
N HIS A 115 -6.28 -19.92 -5.07
CA HIS A 115 -6.47 -21.34 -4.80
C HIS A 115 -7.96 -21.63 -4.70
N ASP A 116 -8.42 -22.74 -5.29
CA ASP A 116 -9.81 -23.15 -5.43
C ASP A 116 -10.61 -23.14 -4.11
N ILE A 117 -10.02 -23.65 -3.03
CA ILE A 117 -10.69 -23.76 -1.73
C ILE A 117 -10.72 -22.44 -0.93
N SER A 118 -10.00 -21.40 -1.33
CA SER A 118 -9.83 -20.16 -0.54
C SER A 118 -10.58 -18.95 -1.11
N VAL A 119 -11.43 -19.14 -2.12
CA VAL A 119 -12.15 -18.03 -2.79
C VAL A 119 -13.48 -17.68 -2.13
N THR A 120 -14.03 -18.56 -1.29
CA THR A 120 -15.31 -18.34 -0.59
C THR A 120 -15.10 -17.93 0.87
N SER A 121 -16.09 -17.25 1.46
CA SER A 121 -16.01 -16.85 2.86
C SER A 121 -16.28 -18.02 3.79
N LEU A 122 -15.52 -18.10 4.88
CA LEU A 122 -15.76 -19.10 5.93
C LEU A 122 -17.13 -18.91 6.59
N ASP A 123 -17.61 -17.66 6.71
CA ASP A 123 -18.96 -17.36 7.17
C ASP A 123 -20.03 -18.08 6.36
N TRP A 124 -19.92 -18.05 5.02
CA TRP A 124 -20.86 -18.75 4.15
C TRP A 124 -20.71 -20.26 4.29
N LEU A 125 -19.48 -20.78 4.36
CA LEU A 125 -19.25 -22.21 4.54
C LEU A 125 -19.93 -22.73 5.82
N VAL A 126 -19.74 -22.03 6.95
CA VAL A 126 -20.26 -22.44 8.27
C VAL A 126 -21.75 -22.16 8.45
N LYS A 127 -22.29 -21.08 7.87
CA LYS A 127 -23.71 -20.72 8.06
C LYS A 127 -24.63 -21.31 7.00
N ASN A 128 -24.08 -21.83 5.91
CA ASN A 128 -24.86 -22.35 4.79
C ASN A 128 -24.42 -23.76 4.39
N ALA A 129 -23.17 -23.95 3.95
CA ALA A 129 -22.76 -25.21 3.36
C ALA A 129 -22.82 -26.39 4.34
N THR A 130 -22.44 -26.18 5.60
CA THR A 130 -22.53 -27.19 6.68
C THR A 130 -23.95 -27.53 7.10
N TYR A 131 -24.94 -26.71 6.73
CA TYR A 131 -26.36 -26.92 7.04
C TYR A 131 -27.13 -27.60 5.90
N ASN A 132 -26.47 -27.92 4.79
CA ASN A 132 -27.09 -28.70 3.72
C ASN A 132 -27.44 -30.12 4.18
N GLU A 133 -28.50 -30.68 3.60
CA GLU A 133 -28.81 -32.10 3.79
C GLU A 133 -27.61 -32.98 3.42
N TYR A 134 -27.51 -34.15 4.06
CA TYR A 134 -26.49 -35.16 3.76
C TYR A 134 -25.05 -34.79 4.15
N VAL A 135 -24.82 -33.65 4.79
CA VAL A 135 -23.49 -33.27 5.34
C VAL A 135 -23.33 -33.83 6.75
N TYR A 136 -22.26 -34.58 6.97
CA TYR A 136 -21.92 -35.16 8.27
C TYR A 136 -20.54 -34.67 8.73
N MET A 137 -20.44 -34.40 10.03
CA MET A 137 -19.19 -34.02 10.70
C MET A 137 -18.63 -35.21 11.48
N CYS A 138 -17.33 -35.44 11.38
CA CYS A 138 -16.60 -36.43 12.17
C CYS A 138 -15.41 -35.76 12.88
N VAL A 139 -15.09 -36.22 14.09
CA VAL A 139 -13.85 -35.85 14.78
C VAL A 139 -12.92 -37.06 14.71
N ARG A 140 -11.78 -36.87 14.05
CA ARG A 140 -10.74 -37.89 13.91
C ARG A 140 -10.00 -38.13 15.23
N THR A 141 -9.25 -39.23 15.27
CA THR A 141 -8.42 -39.60 16.42
C THR A 141 -7.30 -38.60 16.74
N ASP A 142 -6.89 -37.79 15.76
CA ASP A 142 -5.93 -36.69 15.92
C ASP A 142 -6.59 -35.34 16.25
N ASN A 143 -7.87 -35.35 16.63
CA ASN A 143 -8.71 -34.18 16.94
C ASN A 143 -8.96 -33.23 15.75
N LEU A 144 -8.70 -33.67 14.52
CA LEU A 144 -9.11 -32.93 13.32
C LEU A 144 -10.59 -33.15 13.01
N ILE A 145 -11.23 -32.15 12.41
CA ILE A 145 -12.64 -32.20 12.02
C ILE A 145 -12.73 -32.45 10.52
N ASP A 146 -13.45 -33.50 10.15
CA ASP A 146 -13.75 -33.83 8.75
C ASP A 146 -15.23 -33.65 8.46
N PHE A 147 -15.53 -33.18 7.25
CA PHE A 147 -16.89 -33.10 6.71
C PHE A 147 -17.01 -33.99 5.48
N HIS A 148 -18.07 -34.78 5.43
CA HIS A 148 -18.37 -35.66 4.31
C HIS A 148 -19.83 -35.55 3.89
N VAL A 149 -20.11 -35.82 2.61
CA VAL A 149 -21.47 -35.79 2.05
C VAL A 149 -21.91 -37.21 1.71
N PHE A 150 -22.99 -37.70 2.33
CA PHE A 150 -23.53 -39.04 2.10
C PHE A 150 -25.06 -39.06 2.06
N LYS A 151 -25.68 -39.77 1.11
CA LYS A 151 -27.16 -39.88 1.05
C LYS A 151 -27.77 -40.58 2.27
N SER A 152 -26.98 -41.34 3.01
CA SER A 152 -27.38 -41.98 4.26
C SER A 152 -26.21 -41.95 5.23
N PRO A 153 -26.45 -41.89 6.55
CA PRO A 153 -25.38 -41.83 7.53
C PRO A 153 -24.41 -43.01 7.34
N PRO A 154 -23.10 -42.77 7.22
CA PRO A 154 -22.14 -43.84 7.15
C PRO A 154 -22.15 -44.63 8.46
N SER A 155 -21.98 -45.96 8.38
CA SER A 155 -21.79 -46.78 9.58
C SER A 155 -20.56 -46.26 10.34
N VAL A 156 -20.68 -46.02 11.65
CA VAL A 156 -19.55 -45.64 12.50
C VAL A 156 -18.52 -46.76 12.40
N GLN A 157 -17.49 -46.56 11.57
CA GLN A 157 -16.32 -47.41 11.62
C GLN A 157 -15.58 -47.01 12.89
N THR A 158 -15.54 -47.91 13.86
CA THR A 158 -14.60 -47.81 14.97
C THR A 158 -13.22 -47.81 14.33
N VAL A 159 -12.59 -46.65 14.23
CA VAL A 159 -11.24 -46.51 13.66
C VAL A 159 -10.27 -47.19 14.60
N THR A 160 -10.07 -48.49 14.42
CA THR A 160 -8.95 -49.24 14.94
C THR A 160 -7.81 -49.16 13.92
N GLY A 161 -6.96 -48.15 14.05
CA GLY A 161 -5.56 -48.26 13.64
C GLY A 161 -5.06 -47.34 12.52
N ASN A 162 -4.11 -46.49 12.93
CA ASN A 162 -2.86 -46.08 12.29
C ASN A 162 -2.79 -45.64 10.81
N LEU A 163 -2.40 -44.35 10.71
CA LEU A 163 -1.71 -43.60 9.65
C LEU A 163 -2.56 -43.09 8.48
#